data_AF-R4XCW5-F1
#
_entry.id   AF-R4XCW5-F1
#
_cell.length_a   1.000
_cell.length_b   1.000
_cell.length_c   1.000
_cell.angle_alpha   90.00
_cell.angle_beta   90.00
_cell.angle_gamma   90.00
#
_symmetry.space_group_name_H-M   'P 1'
#
loop_
_entity.id
_entity.type
_entity.pdbx_description
1 polymer ?
#
loop_
_entity_poly.entity_id
_entity_poly.type
_entity_poly.pdbx_seq_one_letter_code
_entity_poly.pdbx_strand_id
1 'polypeptide(L)'
;MRDFLRRHKRKFITASVVTAGLYYAYSYATSRLRDISDRATDERTAKDNLKRRFKQNQQDATFNVIAFMPELSEKILEALKVESITAELQAQKQGRSTTTGGSLAEDDTASMRSGYSEITHSTLGRRSKLELWNDVKITSITRIFSLYYCIALLVLFTRIQLNLIGRGNYVASVMSIVDEEGEAKITLSDESVDGSGANNNNNNNALTREYMTFTWFLLNRGWSGVVDRVKGAVEEVFSRLEVREDITLSQIRLLTSRVRSVIEFNGSGDDHYDWLPHVLPPRDQEAGVLQEGGSGTGSVSPDLRALLDESAREMGSQESALLISRCLDLGLAQLLEVKLKAAFNGRDKMRVANVLPVMTREAHVVGNQQPNEYLQSINAISELDGFSARLFTSFEVGPPMDGAGCM
;
A
#
# COMPACT_ATOMS: atom_id res chain seq x y z
N MET A 1 29.59 75.87 -39.02
CA MET A 1 29.15 74.78 -38.10
C MET A 1 29.43 75.04 -36.62
N ARG A 2 30.58 75.61 -36.22
CA ARG A 2 30.93 75.78 -34.78
C ARG A 2 30.03 76.76 -33.99
N ASP A 3 29.49 77.81 -34.61
CA ASP A 3 28.61 78.78 -33.91
C ASP A 3 27.16 78.34 -33.71
N PHE A 4 26.65 77.47 -34.59
CA PHE A 4 25.30 76.90 -34.49
C PHE A 4 25.20 75.91 -33.31
N LEU A 5 26.23 75.06 -33.17
CA LEU A 5 26.36 74.14 -32.04
C LEU A 5 26.45 74.89 -30.70
N ARG A 6 27.14 76.03 -30.65
CA ARG A 6 27.34 76.80 -29.40
C ARG A 6 26.05 77.49 -28.90
N ARG A 7 25.15 77.93 -29.80
CA ARG A 7 23.85 78.53 -29.44
C ARG A 7 22.80 77.51 -28.99
N HIS A 8 22.87 76.27 -29.47
CA HIS A 8 21.92 75.20 -29.11
C HIS A 8 22.46 74.16 -28.12
N LYS A 9 23.66 74.34 -27.55
CA LYS A 9 24.29 73.43 -26.58
C LYS A 9 23.33 72.95 -25.48
N ARG A 10 22.55 73.86 -24.87
CA ARG A 10 21.58 73.49 -23.83
C ARG A 10 20.47 72.57 -24.35
N LYS A 11 20.00 72.79 -25.59
CA LYS A 11 18.96 71.95 -26.22
C LYS A 11 19.49 70.56 -26.59
N PHE A 12 20.74 70.47 -27.03
CA PHE A 12 21.41 69.18 -27.29
C PHE A 12 21.65 68.40 -26.00
N ILE A 13 22.07 69.07 -24.92
CA ILE A 13 22.26 68.44 -23.61
C ILE A 13 20.91 67.91 -23.09
N THR A 14 19.85 68.72 -23.10
CA THR A 14 18.52 68.27 -22.66
C THR A 14 17.98 67.13 -23.51
N ALA A 15 18.15 67.17 -24.83
CA ALA A 15 17.75 66.08 -25.71
C ALA A 15 18.52 64.80 -25.38
N SER A 16 19.84 64.87 -25.19
CA SER A 16 20.67 63.71 -24.84
C SER A 16 20.30 63.08 -23.50
N VAL A 17 19.99 63.89 -22.47
CA VAL A 17 19.56 63.41 -21.15
C VAL A 17 18.19 62.74 -21.23
N VAL A 18 17.25 63.32 -21.98
CA VAL A 18 15.92 62.74 -22.18
C VAL A 18 16.02 61.41 -22.93
N THR A 19 16.80 61.36 -24.01
CA THR A 19 17.01 60.12 -24.78
C THR A 19 17.68 59.04 -23.94
N ALA A 20 18.71 59.38 -23.16
CA ALA A 20 19.38 58.43 -22.26
C ALA A 20 18.45 57.95 -21.14
N GLY A 21 17.64 58.83 -20.56
CA GLY A 21 16.64 58.48 -19.54
C GLY A 21 15.55 57.55 -20.08
N LEU A 22 15.05 57.81 -21.29
CA LEU A 22 14.08 56.93 -21.97
C LEU A 22 14.68 55.56 -22.30
N TYR A 23 15.94 55.53 -22.75
CA TYR A 23 16.64 54.28 -23.02
C TYR A 23 16.82 53.45 -21.74
N TYR A 24 17.26 54.08 -20.64
CA TYR A 24 17.44 53.39 -19.37
C TYR A 24 16.12 52.87 -18.79
N ALA A 25 15.05 53.66 -18.86
CA ALA A 25 13.72 53.23 -18.43
C ALA A 25 13.20 52.07 -19.28
N TYR A 26 13.43 52.10 -20.61
CA TYR A 26 13.06 51.01 -21.51
C TYR A 26 13.87 49.73 -21.25
N SER A 27 15.18 49.84 -21.06
CA SER A 27 16.02 48.68 -20.74
C SER A 27 15.65 48.07 -19.39
N TYR A 28 15.33 48.89 -18.39
CA TYR A 28 14.88 48.42 -17.08
C TYR A 28 13.51 47.73 -17.15
N ALA A 29 12.56 48.30 -17.90
CA ALA A 29 11.24 47.70 -18.06
C ALA A 29 11.32 46.35 -18.79
N THR A 30 12.13 46.26 -19.85
CA THR A 30 12.31 45.01 -20.61
C THR A 30 13.10 43.96 -19.85
N SER A 31 14.13 44.35 -19.08
CA SER A 31 14.84 43.41 -18.20
C SER A 31 13.90 42.90 -17.11
N ARG A 32 13.11 43.77 -16.48
CA ARG A 32 12.20 43.38 -15.42
C ARG A 32 11.08 42.46 -15.90
N LEU A 33 10.55 42.69 -17.10
CA LEU A 33 9.55 41.81 -17.71
C LEU A 33 10.12 40.43 -18.05
N ARG A 34 11.37 40.36 -18.51
CA ARG A 34 12.08 39.09 -18.72
C ARG A 34 12.27 38.36 -17.39
N ASP A 35 12.81 39.03 -16.37
CA ASP A 35 12.99 38.43 -15.04
C ASP A 35 11.67 37.86 -14.45
N ILE A 36 10.55 38.57 -14.64
CA ILE A 36 9.24 38.10 -14.16
C ILE A 36 8.75 36.90 -14.97
N SER A 37 8.90 36.95 -16.30
CA SER A 37 8.52 35.85 -17.19
C SER A 37 9.35 34.61 -16.90
N ASP A 38 10.67 34.77 -16.74
CA ASP A 38 11.63 33.70 -16.51
C ASP A 38 11.33 33.00 -15.17
N ARG A 39 11.12 33.77 -14.10
CA ARG A 39 10.71 33.21 -12.80
C ARG A 39 9.40 32.43 -12.87
N ALA A 40 8.42 32.94 -13.62
CA ALA A 40 7.13 32.26 -13.77
C ALA A 40 7.27 30.96 -14.60
N THR A 41 8.14 30.94 -15.61
CA THR A 41 8.43 29.73 -16.38
C THR A 41 9.21 28.71 -15.55
N ASP A 42 10.14 29.14 -14.71
CA ASP A 42 10.94 28.27 -13.86
C ASP A 42 10.07 27.62 -12.78
N GLU A 43 9.24 28.41 -12.09
CA GLU A 43 8.30 27.89 -11.10
C GLU A 43 7.33 26.88 -11.71
N ARG A 44 6.82 27.17 -12.92
CA ARG A 44 5.95 26.26 -13.64
C ARG A 44 6.67 24.96 -14.00
N THR A 45 7.89 25.05 -14.51
CA THR A 45 8.71 23.89 -14.88
C THR A 45 9.03 23.03 -13.67
N ALA A 46 9.36 23.65 -12.53
CA ALA A 46 9.61 22.96 -11.27
C ALA A 46 8.36 22.21 -10.77
N LYS A 47 7.19 22.85 -10.79
CA LYS A 47 5.90 22.23 -10.43
C LYS A 47 5.55 21.07 -11.36
N ASP A 48 5.72 21.25 -12.66
CA ASP A 48 5.42 20.21 -13.65
C ASP A 48 6.37 19.01 -13.50
N ASN A 49 7.66 19.25 -13.22
CA ASN A 49 8.63 18.19 -12.93
C ASN A 49 8.28 17.42 -11.66
N LEU A 50 8.00 18.11 -10.55
CA LEU A 50 7.59 17.50 -9.29
C LEU A 50 6.34 16.63 -9.48
N LYS A 51 5.32 17.16 -10.16
CA LYS A 51 4.08 16.44 -10.45
C LYS A 51 4.31 15.19 -11.31
N ARG A 52 5.19 15.29 -12.31
CA ARG A 52 5.56 14.15 -13.16
C ARG A 52 6.27 13.07 -12.35
N ARG A 53 7.26 13.45 -11.52
CA ARG A 53 8.00 12.53 -10.64
C ARG A 53 7.08 11.86 -9.63
N PHE A 54 6.18 12.62 -9.00
CA PHE A 54 5.19 12.07 -8.09
C PHE A 54 4.29 11.03 -8.77
N LYS A 55 3.76 11.34 -9.97
CA LYS A 55 2.92 10.39 -10.73
C LYS A 55 3.69 9.12 -11.11
N GLN A 56 4.93 9.26 -11.55
CA GLN A 56 5.79 8.12 -11.86
C GLN A 56 6.02 7.26 -10.61
N ASN A 57 6.34 7.90 -9.48
CA ASN A 57 6.49 7.24 -8.19
C ASN A 57 5.23 6.45 -7.77
N GLN A 58 4.04 6.99 -8.05
CA GLN A 58 2.78 6.30 -7.77
C GLN A 58 2.54 5.09 -8.69
N GLN A 59 3.01 5.16 -9.94
CA GLN A 59 2.95 4.03 -10.87
C GLN A 59 3.93 2.94 -10.42
N ASP A 60 5.16 3.31 -10.08
CA ASP A 60 6.19 2.38 -9.59
C ASP A 60 5.72 1.66 -8.32
N ALA A 61 5.07 2.38 -7.39
CA ALA A 61 4.50 1.77 -6.19
C ALA A 61 3.45 0.73 -6.54
N THR A 62 2.59 1.04 -7.50
CA THR A 62 1.55 0.12 -7.98
C THR A 62 2.16 -1.12 -8.61
N PHE A 63 3.20 -0.96 -9.45
CA PHE A 63 3.90 -2.08 -10.08
C PHE A 63 4.58 -2.99 -9.04
N ASN A 64 5.23 -2.40 -8.03
CA ASN A 64 5.84 -3.17 -6.95
C ASN A 64 4.80 -3.97 -6.16
N VAL A 65 3.66 -3.37 -5.80
CA VAL A 65 2.57 -4.10 -5.16
C VAL A 65 2.10 -5.26 -6.03
N ILE A 66 1.91 -5.04 -7.34
CA ILE A 66 1.50 -6.10 -8.27
C ILE A 66 2.50 -7.26 -8.29
N ALA A 67 3.81 -6.95 -8.22
CA ALA A 67 4.86 -7.96 -8.20
C ALA A 67 4.87 -8.77 -6.89
N PHE A 68 4.58 -8.14 -5.74
CA PHE A 68 4.61 -8.78 -4.43
C PHE A 68 3.31 -9.53 -4.07
N MET A 69 2.17 -9.14 -4.64
CA MET A 69 0.86 -9.72 -4.31
C MET A 69 0.77 -11.24 -4.50
N PRO A 70 1.28 -11.86 -5.59
CA PRO A 70 1.21 -13.31 -5.77
C PRO A 70 1.93 -14.08 -4.66
N GLU A 71 3.14 -13.64 -4.29
CA GLU A 71 3.92 -14.29 -3.22
C GLU A 71 3.20 -14.19 -1.87
N LEU A 72 2.71 -13.00 -1.53
CA LEU A 72 1.94 -12.79 -0.30
C LEU A 72 0.69 -13.67 -0.25
N SER A 73 -0.02 -13.74 -1.38
CA SER A 73 -1.27 -14.46 -1.50
C SER A 73 -1.06 -15.96 -1.42
N GLU A 74 -0.03 -16.49 -2.08
CA GLU A 74 0.34 -17.90 -2.03
C GLU A 74 0.61 -18.33 -0.58
N LYS A 75 1.45 -17.58 0.16
CA LYS A 75 1.75 -17.89 1.58
C LYS A 75 0.49 -17.94 2.44
N ILE A 76 -0.44 -16.98 2.28
CA ILE A 76 -1.70 -16.96 3.05
C ILE A 76 -2.62 -18.10 2.64
N LEU A 77 -2.76 -18.39 1.34
CA LEU A 77 -3.56 -19.50 0.83
C LEU A 77 -3.02 -20.85 1.33
N GLU A 78 -1.70 -20.99 1.39
CA GLU A 78 -1.02 -22.18 1.89
C GLU A 78 -1.14 -22.36 3.41
N ALA A 79 -1.11 -21.27 4.17
CA ALA A 79 -1.31 -21.32 5.61
C ALA A 79 -2.76 -21.67 5.98
N LEU A 80 -3.72 -21.17 5.20
CA LEU A 80 -5.15 -21.32 5.45
C LEU A 80 -5.80 -22.24 4.41
N LYS A 81 -5.30 -23.47 4.20
CA LYS A 81 -5.72 -24.44 3.16
C LYS A 81 -7.16 -25.00 3.34
N VAL A 82 -8.17 -24.21 2.97
CA VAL A 82 -9.59 -24.61 2.90
C VAL A 82 -9.79 -25.85 2.02
N GLU A 83 -9.05 -25.96 0.92
CA GLU A 83 -9.16 -27.05 -0.05
C GLU A 83 -8.90 -28.41 0.60
N SER A 84 -7.91 -28.48 1.51
CA SER A 84 -7.58 -29.70 2.25
C SER A 84 -8.74 -30.17 3.14
N ILE A 85 -9.42 -29.24 3.80
CA ILE A 85 -10.55 -29.52 4.68
C ILE A 85 -11.76 -29.96 3.83
N THR A 86 -12.00 -29.30 2.71
CA THR A 86 -13.09 -29.68 1.78
C THR A 86 -12.85 -31.04 1.13
N ALA A 87 -11.60 -31.39 0.82
CA ALA A 87 -11.23 -32.69 0.29
C ALA A 87 -11.47 -33.82 1.32
N GLU A 88 -11.11 -33.59 2.58
CA GLU A 88 -11.42 -34.53 3.67
C GLU A 88 -12.94 -34.72 3.82
N LEU A 89 -13.71 -33.64 3.73
CA LEU A 89 -15.17 -33.68 3.80
C LEU A 89 -15.80 -34.48 2.64
N GLN A 90 -15.24 -34.36 1.43
CA GLN A 90 -15.65 -35.14 0.26
C GLN A 90 -15.29 -36.62 0.39
N ALA A 91 -14.08 -36.93 0.87
CA ALA A 91 -13.64 -38.31 1.11
C ALA A 91 -14.52 -39.03 2.14
N GLN A 92 -14.93 -38.33 3.22
CA GLN A 92 -15.87 -38.87 4.20
C GLN A 92 -17.27 -39.15 3.61
N LYS A 93 -17.71 -38.39 2.59
CA LYS A 93 -18.99 -38.64 1.88
C LYS A 93 -18.91 -39.93 1.04
N GLN A 94 -17.80 -40.12 0.32
CA GLN A 94 -17.60 -41.29 -0.56
C GLN A 94 -17.42 -42.59 0.23
N GLY A 95 -16.65 -42.58 1.32
CA GLY A 95 -16.43 -43.76 2.18
C GLY A 95 -17.68 -44.27 2.91
N ARG A 96 -18.74 -43.46 3.00
CA ARG A 96 -20.05 -43.86 3.57
C ARG A 96 -21.01 -44.40 2.51
N SER A 97 -20.77 -44.11 1.22
CA SER A 97 -21.63 -44.56 0.12
C SER A 97 -21.33 -46.00 -0.33
N THR A 98 -20.17 -46.56 0.00
CA THR A 98 -19.77 -47.93 -0.33
C THR A 98 -20.30 -49.00 0.64
N THR A 99 -20.86 -48.61 1.80
CA THR A 99 -21.39 -49.56 2.81
C THR A 99 -22.90 -49.81 2.67
N THR A 100 -23.62 -49.02 1.86
CA THR A 100 -25.05 -49.20 1.60
C THR A 100 -25.32 -49.09 0.11
N GLY A 101 -25.16 -50.21 -0.61
CA GLY A 101 -25.59 -50.34 -2.00
C GLY A 101 -27.10 -50.47 -2.11
N GLY A 102 -27.74 -49.61 -2.91
CA GLY A 102 -29.15 -49.76 -3.30
C GLY A 102 -29.84 -48.47 -3.79
N SER A 103 -29.63 -48.15 -5.08
CA SER A 103 -30.55 -47.51 -6.05
C SER A 103 -31.26 -46.15 -5.84
N LEU A 104 -31.09 -45.34 -6.90
CA LEU A 104 -32.00 -44.40 -7.59
C LEU A 104 -32.18 -42.95 -7.10
N ALA A 105 -31.81 -42.05 -8.02
CA ALA A 105 -32.36 -40.73 -8.36
C ALA A 105 -32.39 -39.60 -7.29
N GLU A 106 -31.59 -38.57 -7.58
CA GLU A 106 -31.83 -37.12 -7.38
C GLU A 106 -32.67 -36.67 -6.17
N ASP A 107 -32.00 -36.26 -5.09
CA ASP A 107 -32.31 -35.03 -4.33
C ASP A 107 -31.14 -34.69 -3.37
N ASP A 108 -30.43 -33.59 -3.63
CA ASP A 108 -29.08 -33.32 -3.10
C ASP A 108 -29.06 -32.68 -1.69
N THR A 109 -30.14 -32.77 -0.91
CA THR A 109 -30.20 -32.17 0.45
C THR A 109 -30.77 -33.06 1.56
N ALA A 110 -31.14 -34.31 1.26
CA ALA A 110 -31.81 -35.21 2.20
C ALA A 110 -30.88 -36.33 2.72
N SER A 111 -29.84 -36.02 3.49
CA SER A 111 -29.12 -37.08 4.21
C SER A 111 -28.62 -36.63 5.59
N MET A 112 -29.59 -36.40 6.48
CA MET A 112 -29.37 -36.15 7.90
C MET A 112 -30.49 -36.68 8.82
N ARG A 113 -31.39 -37.53 8.31
CA ARG A 113 -32.53 -38.03 9.09
C ARG A 113 -32.21 -39.29 9.93
N SER A 114 -31.03 -39.88 9.82
CA SER A 114 -30.69 -41.06 10.63
C SER A 114 -29.75 -40.69 11.76
N GLY A 115 -30.34 -40.37 12.91
CA GLY A 115 -29.63 -40.22 14.17
C GLY A 115 -30.47 -40.87 15.25
N TYR A 116 -30.23 -42.16 15.49
CA TYR A 116 -30.24 -42.83 16.80
C TYR A 116 -29.70 -44.25 16.56
N SER A 117 -28.82 -44.70 17.46
CA SER A 117 -27.96 -45.90 17.39
C SER A 117 -26.81 -45.80 16.39
N GLU A 118 -25.63 -45.46 16.89
CA GLU A 118 -24.58 -46.45 17.15
C GLU A 118 -23.34 -45.72 17.71
N ILE A 119 -23.28 -45.64 19.04
CA ILE A 119 -22.05 -45.37 19.77
C ILE A 119 -21.31 -46.70 19.82
N THR A 120 -20.48 -46.98 18.83
CA THR A 120 -19.44 -48.02 18.94
C THR A 120 -18.09 -47.41 18.58
N HIS A 121 -17.23 -47.43 19.59
CA HIS A 121 -15.86 -46.94 19.58
C HIS A 121 -15.07 -47.43 18.37
N SER A 122 -14.81 -46.52 17.42
CA SER A 122 -13.70 -46.62 16.45
C SER A 122 -13.09 -45.24 16.17
N THR A 123 -13.15 -44.33 17.15
CA THR A 123 -12.94 -42.89 17.00
C THR A 123 -11.84 -42.36 17.92
N LEU A 124 -10.58 -42.69 17.64
CA LEU A 124 -9.43 -41.93 18.12
C LEU A 124 -8.74 -41.31 16.90
N GLY A 125 -9.18 -40.12 16.51
CA GLY A 125 -8.49 -39.28 15.51
C GLY A 125 -9.28 -38.86 14.28
N ARG A 126 -10.54 -39.31 14.08
CA ARG A 126 -11.34 -38.87 12.92
C ARG A 126 -12.22 -37.67 13.28
N ARG A 127 -11.92 -36.51 12.70
CA ARG A 127 -12.71 -35.27 12.84
C ARG A 127 -14.16 -35.48 12.43
N SER A 128 -15.07 -34.86 13.17
CA SER A 128 -16.51 -34.97 12.87
C SER A 128 -16.90 -34.13 11.66
N LYS A 129 -17.96 -34.51 10.93
CA LYS A 129 -18.44 -33.73 9.77
C LYS A 129 -18.83 -32.29 10.16
N LEU A 130 -19.37 -32.10 11.36
CA LEU A 130 -19.76 -30.79 11.87
C LEU A 130 -18.52 -29.92 12.14
N GLU A 131 -17.49 -30.51 12.75
CA GLU A 131 -16.20 -29.88 13.00
C GLU A 131 -15.53 -29.47 11.69
N LEU A 132 -15.48 -30.33 10.67
CA LEU A 132 -14.94 -29.98 9.35
C LEU A 132 -15.68 -28.80 8.69
N TRP A 133 -17.01 -28.75 8.78
CA TRP A 133 -17.76 -27.61 8.26
C TRP A 133 -17.48 -26.31 9.03
N ASN A 134 -17.31 -26.39 10.35
CA ASN A 134 -16.89 -25.25 11.16
C ASN A 134 -15.47 -24.79 10.81
N ASP A 135 -14.55 -25.72 10.59
CA ASP A 135 -13.19 -25.43 10.14
C ASP A 135 -13.21 -24.73 8.77
N VAL A 136 -14.02 -25.20 7.81
CA VAL A 136 -14.20 -24.52 6.51
C VAL A 136 -14.75 -23.10 6.70
N LYS A 137 -15.74 -22.91 7.59
CA LYS A 137 -16.32 -21.60 7.88
C LYS A 137 -15.27 -20.63 8.41
N ILE A 138 -14.57 -21.00 9.48
CA ILE A 138 -13.56 -20.13 10.10
C ILE A 138 -12.40 -19.88 9.13
N THR A 139 -11.88 -20.92 8.49
CA THR A 139 -10.70 -20.81 7.61
C THR A 139 -11.00 -19.98 6.36
N SER A 140 -12.15 -20.17 5.71
CA SER A 140 -12.51 -19.43 4.48
C SER A 140 -12.74 -17.94 4.74
N ILE A 141 -13.40 -17.58 5.85
CA ILE A 141 -13.61 -16.19 6.26
C ILE A 141 -12.28 -15.56 6.68
N THR A 142 -11.49 -16.26 7.51
CA THR A 142 -10.17 -15.78 7.95
C THR A 142 -9.27 -15.50 6.75
N ARG A 143 -9.26 -16.40 5.76
CA ARG A 143 -8.43 -16.29 4.56
C ARG A 143 -8.73 -15.01 3.78
N ILE A 144 -9.98 -14.76 3.42
CA ILE A 144 -10.33 -13.59 2.60
C ILE A 144 -10.10 -12.27 3.35
N PHE A 145 -10.40 -12.21 4.65
CA PHE A 145 -10.13 -11.02 5.47
C PHE A 145 -8.62 -10.78 5.58
N SER A 146 -7.82 -11.81 5.86
CA SER A 146 -6.36 -11.69 5.99
C SER A 146 -5.73 -11.19 4.70
N LEU A 147 -6.20 -11.66 3.53
CA LEU A 147 -5.74 -11.14 2.24
C LEU A 147 -6.02 -9.65 2.08
N TYR A 148 -7.22 -9.18 2.43
CA TYR A 148 -7.52 -7.74 2.34
C TYR A 148 -6.64 -6.90 3.28
N TYR A 149 -6.42 -7.33 4.52
CA TYR A 149 -5.54 -6.62 5.45
C TYR A 149 -4.09 -6.62 4.98
N CYS A 150 -3.54 -7.78 4.62
CA CYS A 150 -2.15 -7.86 4.18
C CYS A 150 -1.90 -7.07 2.88
N ILE A 151 -2.86 -7.05 1.94
CA ILE A 151 -2.76 -6.23 0.73
C ILE A 151 -2.83 -4.73 1.06
N ALA A 152 -3.73 -4.31 1.96
CA ALA A 152 -3.81 -2.91 2.40
C ALA A 152 -2.50 -2.44 3.06
N LEU A 153 -1.93 -3.27 3.95
CA LEU A 153 -0.63 -3.02 4.59
C LEU A 153 0.50 -2.95 3.56
N LEU A 154 0.52 -3.88 2.60
CA LEU A 154 1.51 -3.92 1.52
C LEU A 154 1.44 -2.66 0.65
N VAL A 155 0.23 -2.23 0.26
CA VAL A 155 0.03 -0.99 -0.51
C VAL A 155 0.54 0.20 0.28
N LEU A 156 0.08 0.39 1.53
CA LEU A 156 0.44 1.54 2.33
C LEU A 156 1.96 1.59 2.59
N PHE A 157 2.57 0.47 2.97
CA PHE A 157 4.00 0.40 3.21
C PHE A 157 4.81 0.68 1.94
N THR A 158 4.43 0.11 0.79
CA THR A 158 5.10 0.39 -0.49
C THR A 158 4.98 1.87 -0.89
N ARG A 159 3.82 2.51 -0.62
CA ARG A 159 3.62 3.95 -0.84
C ARG A 159 4.54 4.76 0.07
N ILE A 160 4.64 4.42 1.36
CA ILE A 160 5.57 5.07 2.28
C ILE A 160 7.00 4.93 1.76
N GLN A 161 7.44 3.71 1.44
CA GLN A 161 8.79 3.45 0.97
C GLN A 161 9.15 4.27 -0.27
N LEU A 162 8.34 4.19 -1.33
CA LEU A 162 8.67 4.90 -2.56
C LEU A 162 8.52 6.40 -2.44
N ASN A 163 7.57 6.94 -1.67
CA ASN A 163 7.48 8.39 -1.52
C ASN A 163 8.67 8.95 -0.71
N LEU A 164 9.16 8.24 0.30
CA LEU A 164 10.37 8.65 1.03
C LEU A 164 11.63 8.57 0.18
N ILE A 165 11.83 7.48 -0.59
CA ILE A 165 12.94 7.37 -1.57
C ILE A 165 12.82 8.47 -2.63
N GLY A 166 11.63 8.61 -3.22
CA GLY A 166 11.35 9.55 -4.29
C GLY A 166 11.58 11.00 -3.88
N ARG A 167 11.23 11.36 -2.64
CA ARG A 167 11.55 12.67 -2.03
C ARG A 167 13.06 12.88 -1.95
N GLY A 168 13.81 11.93 -1.40
CA GLY A 168 15.27 12.02 -1.29
C GLY A 168 15.95 12.21 -2.65
N ASN A 169 15.54 11.41 -3.64
CA ASN A 169 16.04 11.52 -5.02
C ASN A 169 15.68 12.85 -5.68
N TYR A 170 14.49 13.39 -5.42
CA TYR A 170 14.08 14.70 -5.92
C TYR A 170 14.93 15.83 -5.32
N VAL A 171 15.13 15.82 -4.00
CA VAL A 171 15.96 16.83 -3.31
C VAL A 171 17.39 16.79 -3.83
N ALA A 172 17.99 15.60 -3.94
CA ALA A 172 19.33 15.43 -4.49
C ALA A 172 19.44 15.99 -5.93
N SER A 173 18.44 15.74 -6.77
CA SER A 173 18.37 16.27 -8.13
C SER A 173 18.20 17.79 -8.18
N VAL A 174 17.54 18.40 -7.20
CA VAL A 174 17.38 19.86 -7.14
C VAL A 174 18.67 20.51 -6.62
N MET A 175 19.31 19.91 -5.60
CA MET A 175 20.58 20.40 -5.07
C MET A 175 21.69 20.37 -6.13
N SER A 176 21.76 19.33 -6.97
CA SER A 176 22.74 19.29 -8.05
C SER A 176 22.52 20.41 -9.09
N ILE A 177 21.26 20.82 -9.35
CA ILE A 177 20.98 21.95 -10.24
C ILE A 177 21.48 23.26 -9.61
N VAL A 178 21.27 23.45 -8.31
CA VAL A 178 21.72 24.65 -7.58
C VAL A 178 23.25 24.71 -7.50
N ASP A 179 23.91 23.58 -7.27
CA ASP A 179 25.37 23.49 -7.27
C ASP A 179 25.96 23.79 -8.67
N GLU A 180 25.28 23.36 -9.74
CA GLU A 180 25.64 23.68 -11.13
C GLU A 180 25.35 25.14 -11.52
N GLU A 181 24.48 25.87 -10.82
CA GLU A 181 24.28 27.32 -11.05
C GLU A 181 25.49 28.19 -10.62
N GLY A 182 26.51 27.60 -9.98
CA GLY A 182 27.85 28.17 -9.83
C GLY A 182 28.74 28.06 -11.08
N GLU A 183 28.44 27.14 -12.01
CA GLU A 183 29.10 26.96 -13.30
C GLU A 183 28.09 26.49 -14.35
N ALA A 184 27.42 27.45 -15.01
CA ALA A 184 26.39 27.19 -15.99
C ALA A 184 26.82 26.25 -17.14
N LYS A 185 26.25 25.02 -17.18
CA LYS A 185 25.84 24.34 -18.43
C LYS A 185 24.95 23.12 -18.15
N ILE A 186 23.63 23.33 -18.29
CA ILE A 186 22.63 22.25 -18.32
C ILE A 186 22.99 21.28 -19.47
N THR A 187 23.42 20.08 -19.10
CA THR A 187 23.45 18.94 -20.01
C THR A 187 22.38 17.96 -19.55
N LEU A 188 21.26 17.93 -20.28
CA LEU A 188 20.32 16.82 -20.26
C LEU A 188 21.09 15.57 -20.71
N SER A 189 21.68 14.85 -19.76
CA SER A 189 22.31 13.56 -20.01
C SER A 189 21.37 12.46 -19.54
N ASP A 190 20.74 11.85 -20.55
CA ASP A 190 20.53 10.41 -20.60
C ASP A 190 21.84 9.71 -20.20
N GLU A 191 21.71 8.60 -19.48
CA GLU A 191 22.74 7.83 -18.78
C GLU A 191 24.18 7.94 -19.32
N SER A 192 25.05 8.69 -18.65
CA SER A 192 26.49 8.38 -18.46
C SER A 192 27.19 9.51 -17.69
N VAL A 193 27.63 9.24 -16.45
CA VAL A 193 28.33 10.20 -15.58
C VAL A 193 29.72 9.68 -15.18
N ASP A 194 30.69 10.59 -15.27
CA ASP A 194 32.10 10.51 -14.90
C ASP A 194 32.31 10.25 -13.37
N GLY A 195 33.46 9.69 -13.02
CA GLY A 195 33.72 8.82 -11.87
C GLY A 195 33.61 9.40 -10.44
N SER A 196 33.18 10.64 -10.22
CA SER A 196 32.96 11.21 -8.87
C SER A 196 31.49 11.16 -8.41
N GLY A 197 30.53 11.30 -9.35
CA GLY A 197 29.09 11.10 -9.09
C GLY A 197 28.71 9.62 -8.97
N ALA A 198 29.55 8.73 -9.48
CA ALA A 198 29.34 7.28 -9.41
C ALA A 198 29.29 6.75 -7.97
N ASN A 199 30.08 7.31 -7.05
CA ASN A 199 30.14 6.82 -5.67
C ASN A 199 28.89 7.21 -4.87
N ASN A 200 28.38 8.43 -5.06
CA ASN A 200 27.16 8.89 -4.39
C ASN A 200 25.91 8.19 -4.96
N ASN A 201 25.87 8.00 -6.28
CA ASN A 201 24.80 7.22 -6.92
C ASN A 201 24.83 5.74 -6.53
N ASN A 202 26.01 5.13 -6.40
CA ASN A 202 26.13 3.75 -5.93
C ASN A 202 25.65 3.60 -4.48
N ASN A 203 25.99 4.54 -3.60
CA ASN A 203 25.53 4.54 -2.21
C ASN A 203 24.01 4.72 -2.12
N ASN A 204 23.43 5.65 -2.90
CA ASN A 204 21.98 5.85 -2.95
C ASN A 204 21.24 4.63 -3.51
N ASN A 205 21.81 3.96 -4.52
CA ASN A 205 21.26 2.73 -5.08
C ASN A 205 21.33 1.58 -4.07
N ALA A 206 22.43 1.47 -3.32
CA ALA A 206 22.57 0.48 -2.24
C ALA A 206 21.56 0.73 -1.11
N LEU A 207 21.44 1.97 -0.63
CA LEU A 207 20.46 2.38 0.38
C LEU A 207 19.03 2.09 -0.08
N THR A 208 18.69 2.46 -1.32
CA THR A 208 17.37 2.20 -1.91
C THR A 208 17.07 0.70 -1.90
N ARG A 209 18.03 -0.13 -2.31
CA ARG A 209 17.87 -1.59 -2.33
C ARG A 209 17.70 -2.18 -0.93
N GLU A 210 18.55 -1.77 0.02
CA GLU A 210 18.47 -2.21 1.42
C GLU A 210 17.14 -1.81 2.05
N TYR A 211 16.69 -0.57 1.83
CA TYR A 211 15.43 -0.10 2.36
C TYR A 211 14.22 -0.83 1.75
N MET A 212 14.17 -0.99 0.43
CA MET A 212 13.10 -1.74 -0.24
C MET A 212 13.03 -3.21 0.21
N THR A 213 14.15 -3.78 0.65
CA THR A 213 14.22 -5.15 1.18
C THR A 213 13.34 -5.33 2.42
N PHE A 214 13.02 -4.28 3.18
CA PHE A 214 12.16 -4.41 4.36
C PHE A 214 10.72 -4.85 4.05
N THR A 215 10.24 -4.71 2.81
CA THR A 215 8.96 -5.31 2.40
C THR A 215 8.99 -6.83 2.56
N TRP A 216 10.16 -7.46 2.48
CA TRP A 216 10.37 -8.87 2.76
C TRP A 216 9.81 -9.30 4.13
N PHE A 217 9.89 -8.44 5.15
CA PHE A 217 9.41 -8.79 6.50
C PHE A 217 7.90 -9.04 6.52
N LEU A 218 7.10 -8.14 5.94
CA LEU A 218 5.66 -8.34 5.80
C LEU A 218 5.36 -9.61 4.99
N LEU A 219 6.07 -9.80 3.87
CA LEU A 219 5.87 -10.94 2.97
C LEU A 219 6.22 -12.27 3.60
N ASN A 220 7.18 -12.35 4.52
CA ASN A 220 7.69 -13.62 5.01
C ASN A 220 7.33 -13.92 6.47
N ARG A 221 7.27 -12.91 7.33
CA ARG A 221 7.01 -13.08 8.77
C ARG A 221 5.74 -12.37 9.22
N GLY A 222 5.60 -11.10 8.89
CA GLY A 222 4.55 -10.21 9.39
C GLY A 222 3.12 -10.66 9.07
N TRP A 223 2.89 -11.23 7.88
CA TRP A 223 1.56 -11.71 7.48
C TRP A 223 0.96 -12.74 8.46
N SER A 224 1.79 -13.52 9.17
CA SER A 224 1.32 -14.56 10.08
C SER A 224 0.61 -13.96 11.31
N GLY A 225 1.16 -12.89 11.89
CA GLY A 225 0.53 -12.18 13.00
C GLY A 225 -0.79 -11.50 12.61
N VAL A 226 -0.89 -11.02 11.36
CA VAL A 226 -2.15 -10.52 10.80
C VAL A 226 -3.18 -11.64 10.70
N VAL A 227 -2.80 -12.82 10.18
CA VAL A 227 -3.68 -13.99 10.10
C VAL A 227 -4.18 -14.41 11.48
N ASP A 228 -3.30 -14.48 12.48
CA ASP A 228 -3.68 -14.85 13.84
C ASP A 228 -4.68 -13.86 14.45
N ARG A 229 -4.44 -12.56 14.25
CA ARG A 229 -5.34 -11.50 14.72
C ARG A 229 -6.72 -11.60 14.07
N VAL A 230 -6.75 -11.79 12.74
CA VAL A 230 -7.99 -11.95 11.96
C VAL A 230 -8.71 -13.22 12.39
N LYS A 231 -7.99 -14.34 12.55
CA LYS A 231 -8.56 -15.62 12.96
C LYS A 231 -9.26 -15.51 14.31
N GLY A 232 -8.62 -14.90 15.30
CA GLY A 232 -9.21 -14.67 16.63
C GLY A 232 -10.51 -13.88 16.56
N ALA A 233 -10.57 -12.83 15.73
CA ALA A 233 -11.78 -12.02 15.53
C ALA A 233 -12.90 -12.79 14.81
N VAL A 234 -12.55 -13.59 13.80
CA VAL A 234 -13.51 -14.42 13.07
C VAL A 234 -14.07 -15.51 13.97
N GLU A 235 -13.24 -16.16 14.79
CA GLU A 235 -13.68 -17.15 15.77
C GLU A 235 -14.61 -16.52 16.82
N GLU A 236 -14.28 -15.34 17.33
CA GLU A 236 -15.14 -14.62 18.27
C GLU A 236 -16.54 -14.35 17.68
N VAL A 237 -16.61 -13.82 16.46
CA VAL A 237 -17.86 -13.35 15.86
C VAL A 237 -18.68 -14.47 15.22
N PHE A 238 -18.03 -15.41 14.52
CA PHE A 238 -18.71 -16.46 13.76
C PHE A 238 -18.83 -17.80 14.51
N SER A 239 -18.28 -17.94 15.72
CA SER A 239 -18.40 -19.18 16.52
C SER A 239 -19.85 -19.62 16.74
N ARG A 240 -20.74 -18.67 17.04
CA ARG A 240 -22.16 -18.94 17.34
C ARG A 240 -23.02 -19.23 16.11
N LEU A 241 -22.50 -18.95 14.91
CA LEU A 241 -23.24 -19.11 13.66
C LEU A 241 -23.13 -20.57 13.18
N GLU A 242 -24.23 -21.29 13.07
CA GLU A 242 -24.24 -22.66 12.55
C GLU A 242 -24.12 -22.69 11.02
N VAL A 243 -23.34 -23.62 10.48
CA VAL A 243 -23.12 -23.72 9.03
C VAL A 243 -24.40 -24.07 8.25
N ARG A 244 -25.43 -24.59 8.92
CA ARG A 244 -26.72 -24.99 8.31
C ARG A 244 -27.81 -23.95 8.41
N GLU A 245 -27.65 -22.95 9.25
CA GLU A 245 -28.69 -21.94 9.41
C GLU A 245 -28.77 -21.05 8.16
N ASP A 246 -29.93 -20.43 7.98
CA ASP A 246 -30.14 -19.45 6.93
C ASP A 246 -29.66 -18.08 7.40
N ILE A 247 -28.89 -17.41 6.54
CA ILE A 247 -28.34 -16.08 6.79
C ILE A 247 -28.78 -15.12 5.68
N THR A 248 -29.08 -13.88 6.08
CA THR A 248 -29.38 -12.76 5.17
C THR A 248 -28.11 -11.98 4.81
N LEU A 249 -28.11 -11.30 3.67
CA LEU A 249 -27.00 -10.41 3.30
C LEU A 249 -26.78 -9.31 4.36
N SER A 250 -27.86 -8.79 4.93
CA SER A 250 -27.79 -7.79 6.01
C SER A 250 -27.12 -8.32 7.28
N GLN A 251 -27.38 -9.57 7.67
CA GLN A 251 -26.66 -10.22 8.77
C GLN A 251 -25.18 -10.41 8.44
N ILE A 252 -24.83 -10.80 7.21
CA ILE A 252 -23.42 -10.94 6.80
C ILE A 252 -22.70 -9.58 6.88
N ARG A 253 -23.35 -8.49 6.46
CA ARG A 253 -22.80 -7.12 6.59
C ARG A 253 -22.55 -6.76 8.06
N LEU A 254 -23.52 -7.05 8.95
CA LEU A 254 -23.39 -6.78 10.38
C LEU A 254 -22.24 -7.59 11.00
N LEU A 255 -22.16 -8.89 10.71
CA LEU A 255 -21.07 -9.75 11.19
C LEU A 255 -19.72 -9.29 10.65
N THR A 256 -19.66 -8.86 9.38
CA THR A 256 -18.45 -8.29 8.78
C THR A 256 -17.99 -7.03 9.50
N SER A 257 -18.91 -6.09 9.75
CA SER A 257 -18.61 -4.87 10.53
C SER A 257 -18.13 -5.21 11.93
N ARG A 258 -18.74 -6.20 12.59
CA ARG A 258 -18.31 -6.65 13.92
C ARG A 258 -16.91 -7.27 13.90
N VAL A 259 -16.61 -8.14 12.93
CA VAL A 259 -15.25 -8.70 12.77
C VAL A 259 -14.23 -7.57 12.61
N ARG A 260 -14.52 -6.56 11.77
CA ARG A 260 -13.62 -5.42 11.61
C ARG A 260 -13.44 -4.62 12.89
N SER A 261 -14.51 -4.34 13.62
CA SER A 261 -14.41 -3.67 14.91
C SER A 261 -13.52 -4.43 15.89
N VAL A 262 -13.60 -5.77 15.89
CA VAL A 262 -12.73 -6.60 16.74
C VAL A 262 -11.29 -6.58 16.24
N ILE A 263 -11.01 -6.48 14.93
CA ILE A 263 -9.64 -6.48 14.38
C ILE A 263 -8.95 -5.12 14.55
N GLU A 264 -9.65 -4.04 14.17
CA GLU A 264 -9.07 -2.70 13.99
C GLU A 264 -8.92 -1.92 15.31
N PHE A 265 -9.49 -2.42 16.42
CA PHE A 265 -9.49 -1.74 17.72
C PHE A 265 -9.05 -2.68 18.86
N ASN A 266 -8.37 -2.11 19.87
CA ASN A 266 -7.85 -2.86 21.04
C ASN A 266 -8.87 -3.02 22.18
N GLY A 267 -10.14 -2.72 21.95
CA GLY A 267 -11.19 -2.85 22.97
C GLY A 267 -12.29 -1.82 22.79
N SER A 268 -12.79 -1.28 23.90
CA SER A 268 -13.87 -0.30 23.92
C SER A 268 -13.29 1.13 23.90
N GLY A 269 -13.06 1.68 22.71
CA GLY A 269 -12.58 3.05 22.51
C GLY A 269 -12.05 3.29 21.10
N ASP A 270 -11.57 4.51 20.82
CA ASP A 270 -10.93 4.89 19.55
C ASP A 270 -9.45 4.47 19.47
N ASP A 271 -9.03 3.50 20.31
CA ASP A 271 -7.66 2.98 20.29
C ASP A 271 -7.50 1.95 19.17
N HIS A 272 -6.82 2.37 18.11
CA HIS A 272 -6.58 1.56 16.92
C HIS A 272 -5.51 0.49 17.19
N TYR A 273 -5.69 -0.67 16.55
CA TYR A 273 -4.69 -1.73 16.55
C TYR A 273 -3.39 -1.26 15.89
N ASP A 274 -2.26 -1.51 16.57
CA ASP A 274 -0.95 -1.18 16.02
C ASP A 274 -0.52 -2.22 14.98
N TRP A 275 -0.46 -1.78 13.72
CA TRP A 275 -0.05 -2.60 12.59
C TRP A 275 1.46 -2.63 12.37
N LEU A 276 2.21 -1.72 13.00
CA LEU A 276 3.65 -1.59 12.82
C LEU A 276 4.42 -2.91 13.05
N PRO A 277 4.14 -3.72 14.09
CA PRO A 277 4.86 -4.97 14.34
C PRO A 277 4.71 -6.03 13.24
N HIS A 278 3.69 -5.90 12.37
CA HIS A 278 3.48 -6.80 11.24
C HIS A 278 4.13 -6.31 9.96
N VAL A 279 4.58 -5.06 9.93
CA VAL A 279 5.07 -4.39 8.71
C VAL A 279 6.57 -4.19 8.79
N LEU A 280 7.07 -3.78 9.96
CA LEU A 280 8.50 -3.61 10.21
C LEU A 280 8.97 -4.54 11.33
N PRO A 281 10.16 -5.15 11.19
CA PRO A 281 10.77 -5.95 12.24
C PRO A 281 11.14 -5.09 13.45
N PRO A 282 11.20 -5.68 14.66
CA PRO A 282 11.91 -5.10 15.79
C PRO A 282 13.38 -4.77 15.45
N ARG A 283 13.95 -3.78 16.12
CA ARG A 283 15.30 -3.26 15.82
C ARG A 283 16.41 -4.31 15.84
N ASP A 284 16.28 -5.31 16.72
CA ASP A 284 17.20 -6.43 16.87
C ASP A 284 17.13 -7.43 15.69
N GLN A 285 16.06 -7.42 14.90
CA GLN A 285 15.85 -8.35 13.78
C GLN A 285 16.11 -7.73 12.40
N GLU A 286 16.35 -6.42 12.33
CA GLU A 286 16.57 -5.70 11.07
C GLU A 286 17.78 -6.22 10.29
N ALA A 287 18.87 -6.54 10.99
CA ALA A 287 20.06 -7.15 10.40
C ALA A 287 19.75 -8.49 9.71
N GLY A 288 18.86 -9.29 10.32
CA GLY A 288 18.41 -10.57 9.76
C GLY A 288 17.58 -10.38 8.49
N VAL A 289 16.72 -9.35 8.43
CA VAL A 289 15.95 -9.02 7.22
C VAL A 289 16.86 -8.65 6.05
N LEU A 290 17.91 -7.87 6.28
CA LEU A 290 18.89 -7.52 5.25
C LEU A 290 19.66 -8.75 4.72
N GLN A 291 20.04 -9.67 5.61
CA GLN A 291 20.73 -10.91 5.23
C GLN A 291 19.80 -11.87 4.47
N GLU A 292 18.61 -12.14 4.99
CA GLU A 292 17.64 -13.07 4.40
C GLU A 292 17.03 -12.53 3.11
N GLY A 293 16.87 -11.20 3.01
CA GLY A 293 16.38 -10.52 1.82
C GLY A 293 17.43 -10.28 0.74
N GLY A 294 18.68 -10.69 0.94
CA GLY A 294 19.74 -10.67 -0.08
C GLY A 294 20.37 -9.29 -0.32
N SER A 295 20.17 -8.33 0.58
CA SER A 295 20.66 -6.96 0.46
C SER A 295 21.50 -6.57 1.68
N GLY A 296 22.82 -6.82 1.62
CA GLY A 296 23.79 -6.12 2.46
C GLY A 296 24.59 -6.97 3.45
N THR A 297 25.45 -6.28 4.19
CA THR A 297 26.46 -6.80 5.13
C THR A 297 25.89 -7.16 6.51
N GLY A 298 24.57 -7.01 6.70
CA GLY A 298 23.87 -7.23 7.99
C GLY A 298 23.95 -6.06 8.98
N SER A 299 24.34 -4.85 8.53
CA SER A 299 24.39 -3.65 9.37
C SER A 299 23.43 -2.59 8.84
N VAL A 300 22.72 -1.90 9.74
CA VAL A 300 21.82 -0.79 9.39
C VAL A 300 22.60 0.52 9.43
N SER A 301 22.70 1.21 8.30
CA SER A 301 23.35 2.53 8.20
C SER A 301 22.51 3.63 8.88
N PRO A 302 23.11 4.78 9.23
CA PRO A 302 22.36 5.92 9.79
C PRO A 302 21.26 6.44 8.86
N ASP A 303 21.51 6.46 7.55
CA ASP A 303 20.53 6.93 6.55
C ASP A 303 19.37 5.92 6.41
N LEU A 304 19.67 4.62 6.44
CA LEU A 304 18.66 3.57 6.46
C LEU A 304 17.82 3.64 7.74
N ARG A 305 18.47 3.90 8.87
CA ARG A 305 17.80 4.10 10.16
C ARG A 305 16.79 5.24 10.10
N ALA A 306 17.17 6.38 9.52
CA ALA A 306 16.29 7.53 9.39
C ALA A 306 15.02 7.18 8.58
N LEU A 307 15.17 6.48 7.45
CA LEU A 307 14.05 6.03 6.63
C LEU A 307 13.14 5.04 7.36
N LEU A 308 13.71 4.10 8.12
CA LEU A 308 12.94 3.13 8.90
C LEU A 308 12.19 3.78 10.07
N ASP A 309 12.82 4.71 10.77
CA ASP A 309 12.20 5.44 11.88
C ASP A 309 11.08 6.38 11.37
N GLU A 310 11.26 7.02 10.21
CA GLU A 310 10.21 7.80 9.56
C GLU A 310 9.05 6.91 9.09
N SER A 311 9.36 5.75 8.49
CA SER A 311 8.35 4.77 8.10
C SER A 311 7.55 4.26 9.29
N ALA A 312 8.21 3.96 10.40
CA ALA A 312 7.56 3.50 11.62
C ALA A 312 6.59 4.55 12.17
N ARG A 313 6.99 5.83 12.14
CA ARG A 313 6.16 6.95 12.57
C ARG A 313 4.94 7.15 11.69
N GLU A 314 5.12 7.11 10.36
CA GLU A 314 4.02 7.27 9.42
C GLU A 314 3.08 6.07 9.48
N MET A 315 3.60 4.85 9.58
CA MET A 315 2.78 3.64 9.70
C MET A 315 1.98 3.58 11.00
N GLY A 316 2.55 4.04 12.11
CA GLY A 316 1.88 4.14 13.41
C GLY A 316 0.95 5.34 13.56
N SER A 317 0.78 6.16 12.52
CA SER A 317 -0.09 7.34 12.57
C SER A 317 -1.58 6.99 12.51
N GLN A 318 -2.42 7.85 13.09
CA GLN A 318 -3.88 7.71 12.98
C GLN A 318 -4.35 7.79 11.53
N GLU A 319 -3.70 8.63 10.70
CA GLU A 319 -4.01 8.73 9.28
C GLU A 319 -3.81 7.39 8.56
N SER A 320 -2.71 6.68 8.85
CA SER A 320 -2.44 5.34 8.33
C SER A 320 -3.49 4.31 8.75
N ALA A 321 -3.91 4.33 10.02
CA ALA A 321 -4.99 3.45 10.50
C ALA A 321 -6.31 3.67 9.74
N LEU A 322 -6.67 4.94 9.49
CA LEU A 322 -7.86 5.30 8.71
C LEU A 322 -7.73 4.90 7.23
N LEU A 323 -6.55 5.07 6.62
CA LEU A 323 -6.28 4.64 5.25
C LEU A 323 -6.39 3.13 5.07
N ILE A 324 -5.85 2.36 6.03
CA ILE A 324 -6.02 0.90 6.08
C ILE A 324 -7.52 0.59 6.13
N SER A 325 -8.26 1.15 7.10
CA SER A 325 -9.70 0.94 7.24
C SER A 325 -10.47 1.29 5.94
N ARG A 326 -10.05 2.34 5.23
CA ARG A 326 -10.63 2.73 3.94
C ARG A 326 -10.33 1.75 2.81
N CYS A 327 -9.13 1.18 2.76
CA CYS A 327 -8.79 0.13 1.80
C CYS A 327 -9.65 -1.12 2.05
N LEU A 328 -9.86 -1.47 3.32
CA LEU A 328 -10.71 -2.60 3.73
C LEU A 328 -12.19 -2.37 3.38
N ASP A 329 -12.71 -1.15 3.54
CA ASP A 329 -14.07 -0.78 3.09
C ASP A 329 -14.30 -1.15 1.62
N LEU A 330 -13.35 -0.80 0.74
CA LEU A 330 -13.48 -1.05 -0.69
C LEU A 330 -13.43 -2.54 -1.01
N GLY A 331 -12.48 -3.27 -0.43
CA GLY A 331 -12.35 -4.71 -0.64
C GLY A 331 -13.60 -5.47 -0.19
N LEU A 332 -14.10 -5.14 1.00
CA LEU A 332 -15.29 -5.78 1.56
C LEU A 332 -16.57 -5.32 0.87
N ALA A 333 -16.65 -4.08 0.39
CA ALA A 333 -17.78 -3.63 -0.44
C ALA A 333 -17.87 -4.46 -1.73
N GLN A 334 -16.74 -4.73 -2.40
CA GLN A 334 -16.72 -5.58 -3.59
C GLN A 334 -17.18 -7.02 -3.25
N LEU A 335 -16.72 -7.59 -2.14
CA LEU A 335 -17.17 -8.91 -1.68
C LEU A 335 -18.67 -8.94 -1.37
N LEU A 336 -19.18 -7.98 -0.59
CA LEU A 336 -20.55 -7.96 -0.07
C LEU A 336 -21.56 -7.53 -1.14
N GLU A 337 -21.29 -6.42 -1.82
CA GLU A 337 -22.24 -5.75 -2.72
C GLU A 337 -22.21 -6.28 -4.15
N VAL A 338 -21.10 -6.89 -4.57
CA VAL A 338 -20.97 -7.46 -5.91
C VAL A 338 -21.06 -8.98 -5.84
N LYS A 339 -20.12 -9.64 -5.15
CA LYS A 339 -19.96 -11.09 -5.25
C LYS A 339 -21.04 -11.85 -4.46
N LEU A 340 -21.23 -11.50 -3.19
CA LEU A 340 -22.24 -12.15 -2.35
C LEU A 340 -23.65 -11.77 -2.78
N LYS A 341 -23.93 -10.49 -3.03
CA LYS A 341 -25.23 -10.06 -3.55
C LYS A 341 -25.64 -10.82 -4.83
N ALA A 342 -24.70 -11.04 -5.76
CA ALA A 342 -24.95 -11.87 -6.94
C ALA A 342 -25.24 -13.33 -6.59
N ALA A 343 -24.55 -13.91 -5.61
CA ALA A 343 -24.79 -15.30 -5.15
C ALA A 343 -26.16 -15.48 -4.46
N PHE A 344 -26.66 -14.46 -3.77
CA PHE A 344 -28.04 -14.46 -3.25
C PHE A 344 -29.07 -14.51 -4.40
N ASN A 345 -28.75 -13.94 -5.56
CA ASN A 345 -29.59 -13.96 -6.78
C ASN A 345 -31.05 -13.55 -6.50
N GLY A 346 -31.23 -12.45 -5.75
CA GLY A 346 -32.55 -11.95 -5.36
C GLY A 346 -33.25 -12.69 -4.22
N ARG A 347 -32.65 -13.76 -3.66
CA ARG A 347 -33.17 -14.43 -2.46
C ARG A 347 -32.93 -13.58 -1.22
N ASP A 348 -33.86 -13.63 -0.27
CA ASP A 348 -33.71 -12.94 1.02
C ASP A 348 -32.71 -13.62 1.94
N LYS A 349 -32.60 -14.96 1.85
CA LYS A 349 -31.74 -15.79 2.70
C LYS A 349 -31.03 -16.87 1.89
N MET A 350 -29.87 -17.30 2.37
CA MET A 350 -29.18 -18.49 1.91
C MET A 350 -28.51 -19.21 3.08
N ARG A 351 -28.31 -20.52 2.98
CA ARG A 351 -27.55 -21.27 4.00
C ARG A 351 -26.13 -20.75 4.11
N VAL A 352 -25.61 -20.67 5.34
CA VAL A 352 -24.21 -20.27 5.60
C VAL A 352 -23.23 -21.13 4.78
N ALA A 353 -23.46 -22.44 4.68
CA ALA A 353 -22.68 -23.35 3.85
C ALA A 353 -22.51 -22.92 2.38
N ASN A 354 -23.49 -22.19 1.82
CA ASN A 354 -23.46 -21.72 0.44
C ASN A 354 -22.72 -20.37 0.27
N VAL A 355 -22.45 -19.67 1.37
CA VAL A 355 -21.67 -18.42 1.40
C VAL A 355 -20.17 -18.73 1.31
N LEU A 356 -19.73 -19.78 2.00
CA LEU A 356 -18.31 -20.14 2.16
C LEU A 356 -17.58 -20.41 0.82
N PRO A 357 -18.19 -21.09 -0.17
CA PRO A 357 -17.56 -21.28 -1.48
C PRO A 357 -17.31 -19.96 -2.21
N VAL A 358 -18.20 -18.97 -2.06
CA VAL A 358 -18.01 -17.64 -2.67
C VAL A 358 -16.79 -16.97 -2.04
N MET A 359 -16.72 -16.91 -0.70
CA MET A 359 -15.57 -16.33 0.00
C MET A 359 -14.26 -17.06 -0.31
N THR A 360 -14.30 -18.38 -0.41
CA THR A 360 -13.13 -19.20 -0.75
C THR A 360 -12.63 -18.89 -2.16
N ARG A 361 -13.53 -18.75 -3.14
CA ARG A 361 -13.18 -18.40 -4.52
C ARG A 361 -12.65 -16.97 -4.62
N GLU A 362 -13.30 -16.02 -3.95
CA GLU A 362 -12.88 -14.62 -3.97
C GLU A 362 -11.50 -14.44 -3.32
N ALA A 363 -11.13 -15.23 -2.32
CA ALA A 363 -9.76 -15.22 -1.79
C ALA A 363 -8.69 -15.53 -2.85
N HIS A 364 -8.93 -16.50 -3.74
CA HIS A 364 -8.01 -16.79 -4.86
C HIS A 364 -7.95 -15.65 -5.87
N VAL A 365 -9.08 -15.00 -6.11
CA VAL A 365 -9.19 -13.88 -7.06
C VAL A 365 -8.47 -12.63 -6.55
N VAL A 366 -8.67 -12.26 -5.28
CA VAL A 366 -8.09 -11.06 -4.66
C VAL A 366 -6.57 -11.03 -4.80
N GLY A 367 -5.91 -12.17 -4.63
CA GLY A 367 -4.45 -12.27 -4.69
C GLY A 367 -3.85 -12.40 -6.09
N ASN A 368 -4.55 -13.07 -7.01
CA ASN A 368 -3.94 -13.60 -8.23
C ASN A 368 -4.55 -13.08 -9.53
N GLN A 369 -5.75 -12.49 -9.52
CA GLN A 369 -6.41 -12.08 -10.75
C GLN A 369 -5.75 -10.82 -11.35
N GLN A 370 -5.49 -10.84 -12.66
CA GLN A 370 -5.07 -9.69 -13.44
C GLN A 370 -6.05 -9.44 -14.60
N PRO A 371 -6.56 -8.20 -14.80
CA PRO A 371 -6.36 -7.03 -13.95
C PRO A 371 -7.02 -7.19 -12.57
N ASN A 372 -6.37 -6.65 -11.53
CA ASN A 372 -6.87 -6.73 -10.16
C ASN A 372 -7.81 -5.55 -9.82
N GLU A 373 -9.13 -5.80 -9.81
CA GLU A 373 -10.17 -4.78 -9.52
C GLU A 373 -10.02 -4.16 -8.13
N TYR A 374 -9.54 -4.94 -7.14
CA TYR A 374 -9.37 -4.49 -5.76
C TYR A 374 -8.25 -3.46 -5.68
N LEU A 375 -7.09 -3.78 -6.26
CA LEU A 375 -5.96 -2.86 -6.29
C LEU A 375 -6.27 -1.59 -7.10
N GLN A 376 -7.01 -1.71 -8.20
CA GLN A 376 -7.48 -0.54 -8.96
C GLN A 376 -8.35 0.38 -8.10
N SER A 377 -9.25 -0.21 -7.30
CA SER A 377 -10.11 0.55 -6.39
C SER A 377 -9.31 1.24 -5.29
N ILE A 378 -8.32 0.56 -4.70
CA ILE A 378 -7.43 1.14 -3.69
C ILE A 378 -6.61 2.30 -4.27
N ASN A 379 -6.09 2.14 -5.48
CA ASN A 379 -5.32 3.19 -6.16
C ASN A 379 -6.17 4.41 -6.58
N ALA A 380 -7.49 4.31 -6.52
CA ALA A 380 -8.41 5.43 -6.77
C ALA A 380 -8.78 6.22 -5.50
N ILE A 381 -8.26 5.84 -4.33
CA ILE A 381 -8.50 6.54 -3.06
C ILE A 381 -7.75 7.87 -3.07
N SER A 382 -8.49 8.98 -3.08
CA SER A 382 -7.93 10.34 -3.04
C SER A 382 -7.13 10.64 -1.78
N GLU A 383 -7.52 10.06 -0.66
CA GLU A 383 -6.89 10.19 0.65
C GLU A 383 -5.51 9.52 0.65
N LEU A 384 -5.36 8.39 -0.04
CA LEU A 384 -4.08 7.70 -0.20
C LEU A 384 -3.12 8.51 -1.08
N ASP A 385 -3.63 9.13 -2.15
CA ASP A 385 -2.87 10.06 -2.99
C ASP A 385 -2.48 11.32 -2.22
N GLY A 386 -3.37 11.86 -1.39
CA GLY A 386 -3.11 13.01 -0.52
C GLY A 386 -2.01 12.73 0.51
N PHE A 387 -2.11 11.59 1.19
CA PHE A 387 -1.08 11.08 2.09
C PHE A 387 0.27 10.90 1.38
N SER A 388 0.26 10.25 0.22
CA SER A 388 1.47 10.05 -0.60
C SER A 388 2.10 11.37 -1.04
N ALA A 389 1.28 12.36 -1.42
CA ALA A 389 1.76 13.69 -1.80
C ALA A 389 2.38 14.43 -0.61
N ARG A 390 1.78 14.32 0.58
CA ARG A 390 2.37 14.87 1.82
C ARG A 390 3.75 14.28 2.08
N LEU A 391 3.90 12.96 2.04
CA LEU A 391 5.20 12.29 2.23
C LEU A 391 6.23 12.68 1.16
N PHE A 392 5.81 12.81 -0.08
CA PHE A 392 6.71 13.14 -1.18
C PHE A 392 7.23 14.59 -1.11
N THR A 393 6.45 15.50 -0.53
CA THR A 393 6.74 16.94 -0.46
C THR A 393 7.18 17.41 0.93
N SER A 394 7.24 16.54 1.93
CA SER A 394 7.70 16.88 3.28
C SER A 394 9.21 17.02 3.32
N PHE A 395 9.72 18.16 2.86
CA PHE A 395 11.14 18.49 2.96
C PHE A 395 11.45 18.95 4.38
N GLU A 396 12.15 18.14 5.17
CA GLU A 396 12.73 18.63 6.42
C GLU A 396 13.77 19.69 6.06
N VAL A 397 13.44 20.96 6.34
CA VAL A 397 14.42 22.04 6.34
C VAL A 397 15.34 21.75 7.52
N GLY A 398 16.58 21.35 7.23
CA GLY A 398 17.61 21.23 8.25
C GLY A 398 17.68 22.51 9.10
N PRO A 399 18.11 22.43 10.36
CA PRO A 399 18.11 23.59 11.23
C PRO A 399 18.86 24.75 10.55
N PRO A 400 18.41 26.02 10.75
CA PRO A 400 19.14 27.16 10.23
C PRO A 400 20.60 27.03 10.69
N MET A 401 21.53 27.24 9.76
CA MET A 401 22.96 27.36 10.06
C MET A 401 23.17 28.64 10.87
N ASP A 402 22.74 28.65 12.12
CA ASP A 402 23.10 29.63 13.13
C ASP A 402 24.55 29.33 13.53
N GLY A 403 25.50 30.02 12.91
CA GLY A 403 26.90 29.84 13.33
C GLY A 403 28.00 30.38 12.43
N ALA A 404 27.78 31.40 11.61
CA ALA A 404 28.91 32.22 11.14
C ALA A 404 29.22 33.30 12.18
N GLY A 405 29.70 32.86 13.34
CA GLY A 405 30.34 33.71 14.34
C GLY A 405 31.85 33.80 14.06
N CYS A 406 32.31 35.03 13.86
CA CYS A 406 33.68 35.53 14.04
C CYS A 406 34.77 35.13 13.03
N MET A 407 35.15 36.06 12.17
CA MET A 407 36.20 37.06 12.46
C MET A 407 36.01 38.33 11.63
#